data_AF-A0A943A449-F1
#
_entry.id   AF-A0A943A449-F1
#
_cell.length_a   1.000
_cell.length_b   1.000
_cell.length_c   1.000
_cell.angle_alpha   90.00
_cell.angle_beta   90.00
_cell.angle_gamma   90.00
#
_symmetry.space_group_name_H-M   'P 1'
#
loop_
_entity.id
_entity.type
_entity.pdbx_description
1 polymer ?
#
loop_
_entity_poly.entity_id
_entity_poly.type
_entity_poly.pdbx_seq_one_letter_code
_entity_poly.pdbx_strand_id
1 'polypeptide(L)'
;MVKRGYCKYCEKRTKESEKIQPNGIGIVHIECHRKALLERFDEEIVEEKISNLIQIQQEKLRLKLEKEKLKSHKKLQAVKNGNLDKEHRSKFYEWVNNSYDINLTKYAFVRIAEVVNGTYKGLKEGISYEDLLIMFQKQKSNLDRIADDKKRKGNEFKNNLNRFYFDLAVIVGKYDSYKKWKEQQRQKVAAMEDIKKAHNSILHIESKKVNKKISENNDNINDLLDEVF
;
A
#
# COMPACT_ATOMS: atom_id res chain seq x y z
N MET A 1 -43.43 54.20 -27.94
CA MET A 1 -44.30 53.50 -26.95
C MET A 1 -44.04 52.00 -27.03
N VAL A 2 -43.49 51.36 -25.99
CA VAL A 2 -43.22 49.91 -25.97
C VAL A 2 -44.53 49.16 -25.72
N LYS A 3 -45.00 48.37 -26.71
CA LYS A 3 -46.23 47.58 -26.59
C LYS A 3 -46.05 46.51 -25.50
N ARG A 4 -46.70 46.69 -24.34
CA ARG A 4 -46.63 45.74 -23.22
C ARG A 4 -47.17 44.37 -23.66
N GLY A 5 -46.45 43.29 -23.34
CA GLY A 5 -46.87 41.91 -23.61
C GLY A 5 -46.48 41.35 -24.99
N TYR A 6 -45.62 42.03 -25.74
CA TYR A 6 -45.15 41.57 -27.05
C TYR A 6 -43.69 41.11 -26.99
N CYS A 7 -43.37 40.07 -27.75
CA CYS A 7 -42.02 39.53 -27.87
C CYS A 7 -41.12 40.51 -28.62
N LYS A 8 -39.94 40.83 -28.08
CA LYS A 8 -38.98 41.72 -28.74
C LYS A 8 -38.42 41.19 -30.06
N TYR A 9 -38.39 39.88 -30.27
CA TYR A 9 -37.82 39.29 -31.48
C TYR A 9 -38.81 39.20 -32.65
N CYS A 10 -40.07 38.85 -32.39
CA CYS A 10 -41.06 38.59 -33.44
C CYS A 10 -42.26 39.54 -33.40
N GLU A 11 -42.30 40.47 -32.44
CA GLU A 11 -43.34 41.49 -32.27
C GLU A 11 -44.78 40.93 -32.16
N LYS A 12 -44.93 39.66 -31.77
CA LYS A 12 -46.23 39.01 -31.49
C LYS A 12 -46.54 39.01 -30.01
N ARG A 13 -47.83 38.93 -29.65
CA ARG A 13 -48.26 38.79 -28.24
C ARG A 13 -47.67 37.52 -27.64
N THR A 14 -47.22 37.63 -26.40
CA THR A 14 -46.67 36.53 -25.61
C THR A 14 -47.72 36.02 -24.63
N LYS A 15 -47.85 34.70 -24.52
CA LYS A 15 -48.62 34.05 -23.44
C LYS A 15 -47.70 33.85 -22.23
N GLU A 16 -48.27 33.80 -21.03
CA GLU A 16 -47.51 33.63 -19.78
C GLU A 16 -46.63 32.36 -19.80
N SER A 17 -47.16 31.26 -20.33
CA SER A 17 -46.49 29.96 -20.42
C SER A 17 -45.34 29.90 -21.44
N GLU A 18 -45.24 30.89 -22.32
CA GLU A 18 -44.32 30.87 -23.47
C GLU A 18 -43.32 32.03 -23.42
N LYS A 19 -43.33 32.84 -22.34
CA LYS A 19 -42.54 34.06 -22.23
C LYS A 19 -41.46 33.98 -21.16
N ILE A 20 -40.32 34.62 -21.44
CA ILE A 20 -39.25 34.86 -20.47
C ILE A 20 -38.78 36.32 -20.59
N GLN A 21 -38.07 36.81 -19.59
CA GLN A 21 -37.46 38.14 -19.61
C GLN A 21 -35.96 38.04 -19.30
N PRO A 22 -35.12 37.70 -20.30
CA PRO A 22 -33.68 37.67 -20.15
C PRO A 22 -33.13 39.05 -19.80
N ASN A 23 -32.06 39.08 -19.00
CA ASN A 23 -31.46 40.32 -18.52
C ASN A 23 -31.13 41.29 -19.68
N GLY A 24 -31.65 42.51 -19.60
CA GLY A 24 -31.41 43.58 -20.56
C GLY A 24 -32.16 43.48 -21.90
N ILE A 25 -32.93 42.41 -22.14
CA ILE A 25 -33.57 42.18 -23.44
C ILE A 25 -35.08 42.51 -23.42
N GLY A 26 -35.78 42.36 -22.29
CA GLY A 26 -37.24 42.57 -22.23
C GLY A 26 -38.01 41.26 -22.51
N ILE A 27 -39.34 41.33 -22.63
CA ILE A 27 -40.19 40.14 -22.78
C ILE A 27 -39.98 39.50 -24.16
N VAL A 28 -39.72 38.19 -24.19
CA VAL A 28 -39.50 37.41 -25.42
C VAL A 28 -40.15 36.04 -25.31
N HIS A 29 -40.54 35.44 -26.44
CA HIS A 29 -40.91 34.02 -26.46
C HIS A 29 -39.68 33.16 -26.15
N ILE A 30 -39.88 32.10 -25.36
CA ILE A 30 -38.83 31.11 -25.04
C ILE A 30 -38.17 30.60 -26.32
N GLU A 31 -38.97 30.26 -27.32
CA GLU A 31 -38.51 29.71 -28.60
C GLU A 31 -37.77 30.74 -29.46
N CYS A 32 -38.25 32.00 -29.49
CA CYS A 32 -37.54 33.08 -30.19
C CYS A 32 -36.20 33.40 -29.52
N HIS A 33 -36.13 33.36 -28.19
CA HIS A 33 -34.87 33.55 -27.48
C HIS A 33 -33.91 32.38 -27.71
N ARG A 34 -34.41 31.14 -27.69
CA ARG A 34 -33.62 29.96 -28.02
C ARG A 34 -33.05 30.06 -29.45
N LYS A 35 -33.88 30.44 -30.42
CA LYS A 35 -33.45 30.62 -31.81
C LYS A 35 -32.40 31.73 -31.94
N ALA A 36 -32.61 32.88 -31.30
CA ALA A 36 -31.64 33.98 -31.29
C ALA A 36 -30.33 33.64 -30.57
N LEU A 37 -30.35 32.73 -29.59
CA LEU A 37 -29.14 32.20 -28.95
C LEU A 37 -28.41 31.24 -29.91
N LEU A 38 -29.13 30.33 -30.56
CA LEU A 38 -28.57 29.40 -31.55
C LEU A 38 -28.01 30.12 -32.78
N GLU A 39 -28.59 31.24 -33.21
CA GLU A 39 -28.07 32.07 -34.31
C GLU A 39 -26.84 32.93 -33.90
N ARG A 40 -26.65 33.16 -32.59
CA ARG A 40 -25.58 34.01 -32.05
C ARG A 40 -24.34 33.22 -31.65
N PHE A 41 -24.49 31.93 -31.34
CA PHE A 41 -23.39 31.07 -30.97
C PHE A 41 -23.16 30.05 -32.07
N ASP A 42 -21.94 29.99 -32.58
CA ASP A 42 -21.52 28.94 -33.49
C ASP A 42 -21.73 27.57 -32.82
N GLU A 43 -22.36 26.64 -33.54
CA GLU A 43 -22.73 25.32 -33.04
C GLU A 43 -21.49 24.57 -32.53
N GLU A 44 -20.35 24.76 -33.20
CA GLU A 44 -19.03 24.21 -32.83
C GLU A 44 -18.55 24.72 -31.46
N ILE A 45 -18.75 26.01 -31.15
CA ILE A 45 -18.35 26.63 -29.87
C ILE A 45 -19.21 26.11 -28.71
N VAL A 46 -20.49 25.79 -28.97
CA VAL A 46 -21.39 25.24 -27.95
C VAL A 46 -21.04 23.80 -27.65
N GLU A 47 -20.77 22.98 -28.67
CA GLU A 47 -20.34 21.59 -28.53
C GLU A 47 -18.99 21.46 -27.81
N GLU A 48 -18.03 22.33 -28.11
CA GLU A 48 -16.73 22.37 -27.43
C GLU A 48 -16.90 22.65 -25.92
N LYS A 49 -17.74 23.64 -25.57
CA LYS A 49 -18.02 23.97 -24.16
C LYS A 49 -18.70 22.83 -23.41
N ILE A 50 -19.67 22.16 -24.05
CA ILE A 50 -20.35 21.00 -23.46
C ILE A 50 -19.35 19.86 -23.25
N SER A 51 -18.50 19.56 -24.23
CA SER A 51 -17.47 18.52 -24.14
C SER A 51 -16.48 18.80 -23.02
N ASN A 52 -16.01 20.04 -22.89
CA ASN A 52 -15.14 20.47 -21.80
C ASN A 52 -15.79 20.30 -20.42
N LEU A 53 -17.08 20.64 -20.28
CA LEU A 53 -17.82 20.44 -19.03
C LEU A 53 -17.96 18.96 -18.66
N ILE A 54 -18.24 18.10 -19.66
CA ILE A 54 -18.32 16.65 -19.47
C ILE A 54 -16.97 16.09 -19.00
N GLN A 55 -15.86 16.50 -19.64
CA GLN A 55 -14.52 16.08 -19.24
C GLN A 55 -14.19 16.51 -17.80
N ILE A 56 -14.48 17.75 -17.43
CA ILE A 56 -14.29 18.25 -16.05
C ILE A 56 -15.10 17.41 -15.05
N GLN A 57 -16.33 17.05 -15.40
CA GLN A 57 -17.19 16.25 -14.53
C GLN A 57 -16.70 14.80 -14.39
N GLN A 58 -16.23 14.19 -15.49
CA GLN A 58 -15.64 12.86 -15.48
C GLN A 58 -14.37 12.81 -14.63
N GLU A 59 -13.49 13.80 -14.76
CA GLU A 59 -12.25 13.86 -13.98
C GLU A 59 -12.53 14.07 -12.48
N LYS A 60 -13.52 14.91 -12.12
CA LYS A 60 -13.99 15.04 -10.73
C LYS A 60 -14.48 13.71 -10.15
N LEU A 61 -15.25 12.95 -10.94
CA LEU A 61 -15.76 11.65 -10.51
C LEU A 61 -14.60 10.64 -10.33
N ARG A 62 -13.65 10.63 -11.26
CA ARG A 62 -12.44 9.80 -11.19
C ARG A 62 -11.64 10.08 -9.93
N LEU A 63 -11.34 11.36 -9.65
CA LEU A 63 -10.61 11.78 -8.46
C LEU A 63 -11.34 11.40 -7.16
N LYS A 64 -12.67 11.48 -7.15
CA LYS A 64 -13.48 11.05 -6.00
C LYS A 64 -13.37 9.53 -5.78
N LEU A 65 -13.49 8.75 -6.85
CA LEU A 65 -13.37 7.29 -6.80
C LEU A 65 -11.98 6.85 -6.34
N GLU A 66 -10.93 7.51 -6.81
CA GLU A 66 -9.55 7.23 -6.41
C GLU A 66 -9.31 7.52 -4.92
N LYS A 67 -9.83 8.65 -4.42
CA LYS A 67 -9.79 8.97 -2.97
C LYS A 67 -10.52 7.93 -2.14
N GLU A 68 -11.67 7.44 -2.59
CA GLU A 68 -12.41 6.38 -1.89
C GLU A 68 -11.66 5.05 -1.90
N LYS A 69 -11.10 4.65 -3.04
CA LYS A 69 -10.23 3.45 -3.15
C LYS A 69 -9.05 3.55 -2.19
N LEU A 70 -8.37 4.69 -2.13
CA LEU A 70 -7.24 4.91 -1.23
C LEU A 70 -7.65 4.81 0.25
N LYS A 71 -8.80 5.39 0.62
CA LYS A 71 -9.35 5.27 1.98
C LYS A 71 -9.68 3.83 2.34
N SER A 72 -10.35 3.10 1.45
CA SER A 72 -10.70 1.69 1.63
C SER A 72 -9.45 0.80 1.77
N HIS A 73 -8.44 1.03 0.93
CA HIS A 73 -7.17 0.32 1.00
C HIS A 73 -6.44 0.57 2.32
N LYS A 74 -6.36 1.83 2.78
CA LYS A 74 -5.78 2.17 4.10
C LYS A 74 -6.52 1.47 5.25
N LYS A 75 -7.87 1.42 5.20
CA LYS A 75 -8.67 0.73 6.21
C LYS A 75 -8.42 -0.78 6.22
N LEU A 76 -8.35 -1.41 5.04
CA LEU A 76 -8.02 -2.83 4.91
C LEU A 76 -6.62 -3.15 5.45
N GLN A 77 -5.62 -2.31 5.15
CA GLN A 77 -4.27 -2.47 5.70
C GLN A 77 -4.26 -2.33 7.23
N ALA A 78 -4.98 -1.36 7.79
CA ALA A 78 -5.07 -1.19 9.23
C ALA A 78 -5.70 -2.42 9.93
N VAL A 79 -6.75 -3.00 9.34
CA VAL A 79 -7.38 -4.23 9.85
C VAL A 79 -6.42 -5.43 9.76
N LYS A 80 -5.73 -5.59 8.62
CA LYS A 80 -4.73 -6.65 8.45
C LYS A 80 -3.60 -6.52 9.47
N ASN A 81 -3.04 -5.32 9.62
CA ASN A 81 -1.96 -5.05 10.57
C ASN A 81 -2.42 -5.28 12.02
N GLY A 82 -3.65 -4.88 12.37
CA GLY A 82 -4.22 -5.13 13.70
C GLY A 82 -4.44 -6.63 13.99
N ASN A 83 -4.80 -7.42 12.98
CA ASN A 83 -4.91 -8.88 13.12
C ASN A 83 -3.53 -9.55 13.26
N LEU A 84 -2.55 -9.12 12.46
CA LEU A 84 -1.16 -9.58 12.55
C LEU A 84 -0.56 -9.29 13.93
N ASP A 85 -0.78 -8.10 14.47
CA ASP A 85 -0.29 -7.74 15.81
C ASP A 85 -0.90 -8.63 16.91
N LYS A 86 -2.22 -8.89 16.83
CA LYS A 86 -2.89 -9.83 17.74
C LYS A 86 -2.30 -11.25 17.63
N GLU A 87 -2.07 -11.72 16.42
CA GLU A 87 -1.49 -13.04 16.19
C GLU A 87 -0.07 -13.14 16.75
N HIS A 88 0.79 -12.17 16.45
CA HIS A 88 2.16 -12.11 16.97
C HIS A 88 2.19 -12.01 18.49
N ARG A 89 1.29 -11.23 19.08
CA ARG A 89 1.12 -11.13 20.53
C ARG A 89 0.77 -12.47 21.16
N SER A 90 -0.22 -13.18 20.61
CA SER A 90 -0.63 -14.50 21.11
C SER A 90 0.52 -15.51 21.00
N LYS A 91 1.17 -15.58 19.83
CA LYS A 91 2.33 -16.46 19.60
C LYS A 91 3.48 -16.18 20.57
N PHE A 92 3.75 -14.90 20.84
CA PHE A 92 4.79 -14.51 21.78
C PHE A 92 4.49 -14.99 23.21
N TYR A 93 3.27 -14.74 23.72
CA TYR A 93 2.91 -15.16 25.07
C TYR A 93 2.87 -16.68 25.22
N GLU A 94 2.33 -17.39 24.23
CA GLU A 94 2.34 -18.86 24.21
C GLU A 94 3.78 -19.39 24.25
N TRP A 95 4.67 -18.85 23.41
CA TRP A 95 6.07 -19.23 23.41
C TRP A 95 6.75 -18.97 24.74
N VAL A 96 6.49 -17.84 25.40
CA VAL A 96 7.07 -17.51 26.72
C VAL A 96 6.56 -18.46 27.79
N ASN A 97 5.24 -18.68 27.89
CA ASN A 97 4.68 -19.59 28.88
C ASN A 97 5.27 -21.00 28.73
N ASN A 98 5.34 -21.51 27.50
CA ASN A 98 5.89 -22.84 27.22
C ASN A 98 7.40 -22.93 27.44
N SER A 99 8.16 -21.90 27.05
CA SER A 99 9.63 -21.92 27.11
C SER A 99 10.19 -21.80 28.53
N TYR A 100 9.45 -21.12 29.40
CA TYR A 100 9.85 -20.88 30.79
C TYR A 100 9.05 -21.72 31.78
N ASP A 101 8.03 -22.46 31.33
CA ASP A 101 7.08 -23.17 32.20
C ASP A 101 6.52 -22.22 33.28
N ILE A 102 5.87 -21.15 32.81
CA ILE A 102 5.28 -20.11 33.67
C ILE A 102 3.88 -19.75 33.21
N ASN A 103 3.11 -19.18 34.14
CA ASN A 103 1.93 -18.40 33.82
C ASN A 103 2.24 -16.91 34.02
N LEU A 104 2.21 -16.13 32.94
CA LEU A 104 2.52 -14.70 32.98
C LEU A 104 1.56 -13.96 33.93
N THR A 105 2.13 -13.25 34.89
CA THR A 105 1.37 -12.44 35.84
C THR A 105 0.94 -11.11 35.22
N LYS A 106 -0.02 -10.41 35.86
CA LYS A 106 -0.39 -9.04 35.49
C LYS A 106 0.83 -8.12 35.36
N TYR A 107 1.78 -8.25 36.28
CA TYR A 107 3.01 -7.47 36.25
C TYR A 107 3.88 -7.81 35.03
N ALA A 108 3.98 -9.08 34.66
CA ALA A 108 4.72 -9.50 33.47
C ALA A 108 4.14 -8.88 32.18
N PHE A 109 2.80 -8.87 32.05
CA PHE A 109 2.14 -8.20 30.93
C PHE A 109 2.44 -6.71 30.86
N VAL A 110 2.47 -6.01 32.01
CA VAL A 110 2.84 -4.58 32.06
C VAL A 110 4.27 -4.37 31.60
N ARG A 111 5.23 -5.17 32.07
CA ARG A 111 6.64 -5.06 31.67
C ARG A 111 6.83 -5.32 30.18
N ILE A 112 6.14 -6.30 29.61
CA ILE A 112 6.15 -6.56 28.17
C ILE A 112 5.54 -5.37 27.42
N ALA A 113 4.41 -4.83 27.88
CA ALA A 113 3.77 -3.67 27.25
C ALA A 113 4.68 -2.43 27.26
N GLU A 114 5.43 -2.20 28.33
CA GLU A 114 6.43 -1.12 28.38
C GLU A 114 7.52 -1.29 27.32
N VAL A 115 7.98 -2.52 27.07
CA VAL A 115 8.97 -2.83 26.02
C VAL A 115 8.37 -2.61 24.63
N VAL A 116 7.14 -3.08 24.42
CA VAL A 116 6.44 -2.92 23.13
C VAL A 116 6.16 -1.45 22.82
N ASN A 117 5.80 -0.66 23.83
CA ASN A 117 5.53 0.76 23.68
C ASN A 117 6.80 1.62 23.71
N GLY A 118 7.97 1.05 23.98
CA GLY A 118 9.24 1.77 24.08
C GLY A 118 9.38 2.65 25.33
N THR A 119 8.51 2.47 26.32
CA THR A 119 8.56 3.20 27.60
C THR A 119 9.41 2.50 28.65
N TYR A 120 9.89 1.29 28.35
CA TYR A 120 10.80 0.56 29.23
C TYR A 120 12.17 1.26 29.31
N LYS A 121 12.74 1.30 30.51
CA LYS A 121 13.98 2.04 30.80
C LYS A 121 15.12 1.63 29.85
N GLY A 122 15.71 2.62 29.19
CA GLY A 122 16.88 2.44 28.31
C GLY A 122 16.53 2.09 26.85
N LEU A 123 15.25 1.98 26.50
CA LEU A 123 14.82 1.88 25.10
C LEU A 123 14.64 3.27 24.48
N LYS A 124 15.03 3.39 23.21
CA LYS A 124 14.80 4.59 22.38
C LYS A 124 13.48 4.50 21.60
N GLU A 125 13.03 3.27 21.35
CA GLU A 125 11.82 2.96 20.59
C GLU A 125 11.27 1.61 21.05
N GLY A 126 10.01 1.33 20.71
CA GLY A 126 9.33 0.09 21.06
C GLY A 126 9.78 -1.12 20.22
N ILE A 127 9.66 -2.31 20.79
CA ILE A 127 9.96 -3.58 20.10
C ILE A 127 8.65 -4.31 19.81
N SER A 128 8.35 -4.61 18.54
CA SER A 128 7.12 -5.35 18.20
C SER A 128 7.11 -6.75 18.82
N TYR A 129 5.92 -7.33 19.00
CA TYR A 129 5.79 -8.72 19.49
C TYR A 129 6.50 -9.74 18.58
N GLU A 130 6.46 -9.51 17.27
CA GLU A 130 7.17 -10.32 16.29
C GLU A 130 8.68 -10.28 16.51
N ASP A 131 9.24 -9.07 16.65
CA ASP A 131 10.67 -8.90 16.85
C ASP A 131 11.10 -9.46 18.20
N LEU A 132 10.31 -9.28 19.26
CA LEU A 132 10.53 -9.93 20.55
C LEU A 132 10.62 -11.45 20.39
N LEU A 133 9.62 -12.08 19.77
CA LEU A 133 9.60 -13.53 19.55
C LEU A 133 10.85 -14.01 18.82
N ILE A 134 11.20 -13.36 17.70
CA ILE A 134 12.38 -13.70 16.91
C ILE A 134 13.65 -13.56 17.75
N MET A 135 13.80 -12.45 18.49
CA MET A 135 14.98 -12.21 19.30
C MET A 135 15.15 -13.25 20.41
N PHE A 136 14.06 -13.58 21.09
CA PHE A 136 14.05 -14.63 22.12
C PHE A 136 14.43 -15.98 21.53
N GLN A 137 13.83 -16.39 20.42
CA GLN A 137 14.16 -17.64 19.74
C GLN A 137 15.63 -17.69 19.30
N LYS A 138 16.14 -16.63 18.66
CA LYS A 138 17.54 -16.55 18.22
C LYS A 138 18.53 -16.57 19.38
N GLN A 139 18.15 -16.04 20.54
CA GLN A 139 19.01 -15.97 21.71
C GLN A 139 18.79 -17.12 22.70
N LYS A 140 17.81 -18.02 22.47
CA LYS A 140 17.40 -19.05 23.43
C LYS A 140 18.57 -19.86 23.97
N SER A 141 19.42 -20.39 23.09
CA SER A 141 20.61 -21.15 23.49
C SER A 141 21.59 -20.32 24.34
N ASN A 142 21.78 -19.03 24.01
CA ASN A 142 22.63 -18.15 24.80
C ASN A 142 22.03 -17.86 26.18
N LEU A 143 20.71 -17.63 26.26
CA LEU A 143 19.99 -17.39 27.50
C LEU A 143 20.01 -18.62 28.41
N ASP A 144 19.81 -19.82 27.84
CA ASP A 144 19.95 -21.10 28.54
C ASP A 144 21.36 -21.27 29.12
N ARG A 145 22.39 -21.02 28.30
CA ARG A 145 23.79 -21.08 28.76
C ARG A 145 24.07 -20.11 29.91
N ILE A 146 23.54 -18.90 29.86
CA ILE A 146 23.69 -17.91 30.95
C ILE A 146 23.01 -18.41 32.23
N ALA A 147 21.82 -19.01 32.12
CA ALA A 147 21.10 -19.58 33.25
C ALA A 147 21.87 -20.76 33.88
N ASP A 148 22.41 -21.66 33.06
CA ASP A 148 23.22 -22.79 33.51
C ASP A 148 24.52 -22.32 34.20
N ASP A 149 25.20 -21.31 33.62
CA ASP A 149 26.37 -20.69 34.23
C ASP A 149 26.06 -20.09 35.61
N LYS A 150 24.93 -19.40 35.74
CA LYS A 150 24.47 -18.84 37.01
C LYS A 150 24.21 -19.94 38.05
N LYS A 151 23.56 -21.02 37.63
CA LYS A 151 23.30 -22.18 38.49
C LYS A 151 24.60 -22.82 38.98
N ARG A 152 25.56 -23.07 38.09
CA ARG A 152 26.89 -23.62 38.46
C ARG A 152 27.66 -22.74 39.43
N LYS A 153 27.48 -21.42 39.37
CA LYS A 153 28.11 -20.44 40.28
C LYS A 153 27.34 -20.22 41.58
N GLY A 154 26.29 -21.00 41.87
CA GLY A 154 25.46 -20.84 43.06
C GLY A 154 24.56 -19.59 43.05
N ASN A 155 24.41 -18.93 41.91
CA ASN A 155 23.60 -17.72 41.72
C ASN A 155 22.35 -18.01 40.88
N GLU A 156 21.70 -19.14 41.12
CA GLU A 156 20.53 -19.56 40.38
C GLU A 156 19.34 -18.60 40.55
N PHE A 157 18.46 -18.57 39.55
CA PHE A 157 17.26 -17.77 39.63
C PHE A 157 16.29 -18.35 40.66
N LYS A 158 15.72 -17.51 41.51
CA LYS A 158 14.75 -17.95 42.54
C LYS A 158 13.53 -18.66 41.95
N ASN A 159 13.13 -18.31 40.73
CA ASN A 159 12.04 -18.96 39.99
C ASN A 159 12.14 -18.63 38.49
N ASN A 160 11.34 -19.34 37.68
CA ASN A 160 11.30 -19.17 36.22
C ASN A 160 10.82 -17.77 35.79
N LEU A 161 9.99 -17.10 36.59
CA LEU A 161 9.53 -15.74 36.29
C LEU A 161 10.66 -14.71 36.43
N ASN A 162 11.51 -14.84 37.44
CA ASN A 162 12.70 -14.01 37.62
C ASN A 162 13.71 -14.23 36.51
N ARG A 163 13.85 -15.49 36.07
CA ARG A 163 14.63 -15.82 34.87
C ARG A 163 14.07 -15.11 33.63
N PHE A 164 12.76 -15.18 33.40
CA PHE A 164 12.12 -14.47 32.29
C PHE A 164 12.39 -12.96 32.32
N TYR A 165 12.26 -12.30 33.48
CA TYR A 165 12.56 -10.86 33.58
C TYR A 165 14.02 -10.54 33.28
N PHE A 166 14.94 -11.38 33.73
CA PHE A 166 16.36 -11.23 33.42
C PHE A 166 16.61 -11.36 31.91
N ASP A 167 16.07 -12.41 31.30
CA ASP A 167 16.22 -12.67 29.87
C ASP A 167 15.59 -11.54 29.04
N LEU A 168 14.42 -11.03 29.44
CA LEU A 168 13.79 -9.87 28.81
C LEU A 168 14.71 -8.65 28.82
N ALA A 169 15.38 -8.37 29.94
CA ALA A 169 16.35 -7.27 30.03
C ALA A 169 17.55 -7.48 29.09
N VAL A 170 18.06 -8.72 28.98
CA VAL A 170 19.14 -9.08 28.04
C VAL A 170 18.69 -8.89 26.59
N ILE A 171 17.48 -9.31 26.25
CA ILE A 171 16.89 -9.14 24.91
C ILE A 171 16.78 -7.65 24.57
N VAL A 172 16.20 -6.84 25.48
CA VAL A 172 16.09 -5.39 25.31
C VAL A 172 17.45 -4.75 25.05
N GLY A 173 18.49 -5.12 25.82
CA GLY A 173 19.85 -4.61 25.63
C GLY A 173 20.49 -4.99 24.29
N LYS A 174 19.97 -5.99 23.58
CA LYS A 174 20.46 -6.45 22.27
C LYS A 174 19.66 -5.88 21.09
N TYR A 175 18.65 -5.04 21.33
CA TYR A 175 17.73 -4.60 20.29
C TYR A 175 18.41 -3.81 19.16
N ASP A 176 19.34 -2.90 19.49
CA ASP A 176 20.07 -2.15 18.46
C ASP A 176 20.90 -3.07 17.54
N SER A 177 21.53 -4.10 18.10
CA SER A 177 22.26 -5.12 17.32
C SER A 177 21.31 -5.94 16.46
N TYR A 178 20.13 -6.29 16.98
CA TYR A 178 19.11 -6.99 16.21
C TYR A 178 18.62 -6.17 15.01
N LYS A 179 18.38 -4.87 15.17
CA LYS A 179 17.98 -3.98 14.06
C LYS A 179 19.02 -3.97 12.95
N LYS A 180 20.31 -3.86 13.31
CA LYS A 180 21.42 -3.93 12.33
C LYS A 180 21.41 -5.27 11.59
N TRP A 181 21.23 -6.37 12.31
CA TRP A 181 21.12 -7.69 11.68
C TRP A 181 19.91 -7.80 10.75
N LYS A 182 18.73 -7.31 11.17
CA LYS A 182 17.49 -7.33 10.38
C LYS A 182 17.64 -6.53 9.09
N GLU A 183 18.30 -5.38 9.16
CA GLU A 183 18.62 -4.57 7.97
C GLU A 183 19.59 -5.28 7.02
N GLN A 184 20.66 -5.89 7.55
CA GLN A 184 21.57 -6.70 6.74
C GLN A 184 20.85 -7.88 6.05
N GLN A 185 19.87 -8.51 6.70
CA GLN A 185 19.07 -9.56 6.06
C GLN A 185 18.23 -9.01 4.92
N ARG A 186 17.58 -7.85 5.10
CA ARG A 186 16.81 -7.19 4.03
C ARG A 186 17.68 -6.92 2.80
N GLN A 187 18.87 -6.37 3.02
CA GLN A 187 19.82 -6.09 1.93
C GLN A 187 20.27 -7.37 1.22
N LYS A 188 20.51 -8.46 1.96
CA LYS A 188 20.86 -9.76 1.35
C LYS A 188 19.73 -10.33 0.50
N VAL A 189 18.49 -10.27 0.99
CA VAL A 189 17.32 -10.74 0.24
C VAL A 189 17.14 -9.92 -1.04
N ALA A 190 17.24 -8.59 -0.97
CA ALA A 190 17.17 -7.72 -2.14
C ALA A 190 18.26 -8.05 -3.17
N ALA A 191 19.51 -8.22 -2.71
CA ALA A 191 20.61 -8.61 -3.59
C ALA A 191 20.37 -9.99 -4.25
N MET A 192 19.81 -10.96 -3.53
CA MET A 192 19.45 -12.27 -4.11
C MET A 192 18.34 -12.16 -5.16
N GLU A 193 17.36 -11.29 -4.97
CA GLU A 193 16.32 -11.02 -5.96
C GLU A 193 16.88 -10.37 -7.22
N ASP A 194 17.81 -9.42 -7.09
CA ASP A 194 18.47 -8.78 -8.22
C ASP A 194 19.37 -9.77 -8.98
N ILE A 195 20.09 -10.64 -8.26
CA ILE A 195 20.84 -11.76 -8.89
C ILE A 195 19.89 -12.68 -9.65
N LYS A 196 18.73 -13.05 -9.08
CA LYS A 196 17.73 -13.87 -9.79
C LYS A 196 17.20 -13.20 -11.05
N LYS A 197 16.91 -11.89 -11.00
CA LYS A 197 16.47 -11.12 -12.17
C LYS A 197 17.56 -11.04 -13.24
N ALA A 198 18.81 -10.80 -12.84
CA ALA A 198 19.95 -10.79 -13.74
C ALA A 198 20.17 -12.16 -14.39
N HIS A 199 20.13 -13.23 -13.61
CA HIS A 199 20.25 -14.61 -14.10
C HIS A 199 19.13 -14.96 -15.10
N ASN A 200 17.88 -14.63 -14.78
CA ASN A 200 16.75 -14.85 -15.70
C ASN A 200 16.88 -14.03 -16.98
N SER A 201 17.46 -12.82 -16.91
CA SER A 201 17.72 -11.98 -18.08
C SER A 201 18.82 -12.58 -18.96
N ILE A 202 19.88 -13.13 -18.36
CA ILE A 202 20.95 -13.84 -19.09
C ILE A 202 20.39 -15.09 -19.78
N LEU A 203 19.62 -15.92 -19.07
CA LEU A 203 18.95 -17.08 -19.67
C LEU A 203 18.04 -16.69 -20.84
N HIS A 204 17.33 -15.57 -20.73
CA HIS A 204 16.49 -15.07 -21.82
C HIS A 204 17.31 -14.60 -23.03
N ILE A 205 18.48 -13.99 -22.82
CA ILE A 205 19.40 -13.59 -23.90
C ILE A 205 20.02 -14.83 -24.58
N GLU A 206 20.43 -15.83 -23.79
CA GLU A 206 20.99 -17.08 -24.31
C GLU A 206 19.96 -17.87 -25.13
N SER A 207 18.72 -17.98 -24.65
CA SER A 207 17.62 -18.61 -25.42
C SER A 207 17.32 -17.89 -26.74
N LYS A 208 17.41 -16.55 -26.78
CA LYS A 208 17.27 -15.76 -28.02
C LYS A 208 18.44 -15.97 -28.99
N LYS A 209 19.67 -16.09 -28.49
CA LYS A 209 20.85 -16.40 -29.31
C LYS A 209 20.80 -17.80 -29.92
N VAL A 210 20.31 -18.79 -29.18
CA VAL A 210 20.10 -20.16 -29.69
C VAL A 210 19.04 -20.16 -30.79
N ASN A 211 17.89 -19.50 -30.59
CA ASN A 211 16.86 -19.41 -31.62
C ASN A 211 17.31 -18.65 -32.88
N LYS A 212 18.15 -17.61 -32.73
CA LYS A 212 18.73 -16.89 -33.87
C LYS A 212 19.75 -17.73 -34.66
N LYS A 213 20.57 -18.55 -33.98
CA LYS A 213 21.47 -19.51 -34.65
C LYS A 213 20.70 -20.62 -35.40
N ILE A 214 19.55 -21.04 -34.88
CA ILE A 214 18.70 -22.03 -35.56
C ILE A 214 18.02 -21.43 -36.79
N SER A 215 17.64 -20.14 -36.78
CA SER A 215 17.11 -19.47 -37.96
C SER A 215 18.17 -19.15 -39.01
N GLU A 216 19.39 -18.76 -38.61
CA GLU A 216 20.51 -18.47 -39.54
C GLU A 216 21.09 -19.74 -40.19
N ASN A 217 20.92 -20.93 -39.59
CA ASN A 217 21.37 -22.21 -40.17
C ASN A 217 20.29 -22.91 -41.04
N ASN A 218 19.05 -22.42 -41.07
CA ASN A 218 17.98 -23.01 -41.89
C ASN A 218 17.97 -22.50 -43.35
N ASP A 219 18.73 -21.45 -43.65
CA ASP A 219 18.86 -20.93 -45.03
C ASP A 219 19.90 -21.72 -45.86
N ASN A 220 20.49 -22.79 -45.30
CA ASN A 220 21.63 -23.52 -45.89
C ASN A 220 21.47 -25.05 -45.94
N ILE A 221 20.23 -25.57 -45.79
CA ILE A 221 19.92 -27.00 -45.99
C ILE A 221 19.53 -27.31 -47.44
N ASN A 222 19.08 -26.31 -48.21
CA ASN A 222 18.75 -26.50 -49.63
C ASN A 222 19.99 -26.69 -50.52
N ASP A 223 21.16 -26.16 -50.13
CA ASP A 223 22.41 -26.32 -50.88
C ASP A 223 23.09 -27.70 -50.67
N LEU A 224 22.57 -28.54 -49.77
CA LEU A 224 23.08 -29.88 -49.48
C LEU A 224 22.30 -31.01 -50.17
N LEU A 225 21.22 -30.67 -50.89
CA LEU A 225 20.37 -31.65 -51.59
C LEU A 225 20.63 -31.72 -53.10
N ASP A 226 21.45 -30.83 -53.67
CA ASP A 226 21.78 -30.82 -55.10
C ASP A 226 23.03 -31.66 -55.47
N GLU A 227 23.75 -32.23 -54.50
CA GLU A 227 24.88 -33.16 -54.75
C GLU A 227 24.53 -34.64 -54.54
N VAL A 228 23.30 -34.94 -54.10
CA VAL A 228 22.83 -36.33 -53.93
C VAL A 228 21.40 -36.43 -54.47
N PHE A 229 21.20 -36.19 -55.77
CA PHE A 229 20.29 -36.91 -56.67
C PHE A 229 20.43 -36.41 -58.12
#